data_AF-A0A7W8BZW3-F1
#
_entry.id   AF-A0A7W8BZW3-F1
#
_cell.length_a   1.000
_cell.length_b   1.000
_cell.length_c   1.000
_cell.angle_alpha   90.00
_cell.angle_beta   90.00
_cell.angle_gamma   90.00
#
_symmetry.space_group_name_H-M   'P 1'
#
loop_
_entity.id
_entity.type
_entity.pdbx_description
1 polymer ?
#
loop_
_entity_poly.entity_id
_entity_poly.type
_entity_poly.pdbx_seq_one_letter_code
_entity_poly.pdbx_strand_id
1 'polypeptide(L)'
;MSQNSCGCSSGPMPEVTFSTFILSLASSALVHLGEVPNPETGSMETSLPMAKHSIDVLEMLHMKTQNCLDDQERKLLESILFELRMKFVMKCGPNCECLSGKDQKPA
;
A
#
# COMPACT_ATOMS: atom_id res chain seq x y z
N MET A 1 -15.85 -24.45 -29.56
CA MET A 1 -15.48 -23.11 -29.06
C MET A 1 -15.74 -23.11 -27.56
N SER A 2 -14.68 -23.05 -26.78
CA SER A 2 -14.72 -23.26 -25.32
C SER A 2 -15.56 -22.20 -24.63
N GLN A 3 -16.29 -22.65 -23.62
CA GLN A 3 -17.17 -21.85 -22.78
C GLN A 3 -16.32 -20.88 -21.93
N ASN A 4 -16.38 -19.58 -22.23
CA ASN A 4 -15.94 -18.53 -21.32
C ASN A 4 -17.06 -18.26 -20.30
N SER A 5 -17.15 -19.10 -19.27
CA SER A 5 -17.96 -18.82 -18.09
C SER A 5 -17.19 -17.86 -17.18
N CYS A 6 -17.30 -16.56 -17.44
CA CYS A 6 -16.92 -15.55 -16.44
C CYS A 6 -18.07 -15.42 -15.43
N GLY A 7 -17.99 -16.19 -14.36
CA GLY A 7 -18.86 -16.07 -13.19
C GLY A 7 -18.55 -14.80 -12.39
N CYS A 8 -18.94 -13.64 -12.89
CA CYS A 8 -19.04 -12.44 -12.04
C CYS A 8 -20.31 -12.55 -11.20
N SER A 9 -20.17 -13.05 -9.97
CA SER A 9 -21.15 -12.76 -8.93
C SER A 9 -21.12 -11.26 -8.66
N SER A 10 -22.04 -10.53 -9.28
CA SER A 10 -22.31 -9.12 -8.99
C SER A 10 -22.97 -8.99 -7.62
N GLY A 11 -22.20 -9.23 -6.54
CA GLY A 11 -22.51 -8.62 -5.26
C GLY A 11 -22.30 -7.11 -5.40
N PRO A 12 -23.06 -6.25 -4.69
CA PRO A 12 -22.77 -4.83 -4.67
C PRO A 12 -21.33 -4.65 -4.21
N MET A 13 -20.48 -4.04 -5.05
CA MET A 13 -19.12 -3.71 -4.64
C MET A 13 -19.22 -2.86 -3.37
N PRO A 14 -18.42 -3.16 -2.33
CA PRO A 14 -18.47 -2.40 -1.09
C PRO A 14 -18.25 -0.92 -1.39
N GLU A 15 -18.94 -0.06 -0.64
CA GLU A 15 -18.85 1.38 -0.82
C GLU A 15 -17.40 1.84 -0.67
N VAL A 16 -16.91 2.55 -1.67
CA VAL A 16 -15.56 3.11 -1.65
C VAL A 16 -15.61 4.38 -0.80
N THR A 17 -15.11 4.28 0.42
CA THR A 17 -14.94 5.41 1.33
C THR A 17 -13.48 5.85 1.32
N PHE A 18 -13.20 7.06 1.80
CA PHE A 18 -11.82 7.52 1.96
C PHE A 18 -11.02 6.53 2.81
N SER A 19 -11.61 6.05 3.91
CA SER A 19 -11.01 5.03 4.78
C SER A 19 -10.67 3.73 4.04
N THR A 20 -11.57 3.18 3.21
CA THR A 20 -11.27 1.94 2.46
C THR A 20 -10.20 2.17 1.39
N PHE A 21 -10.15 3.35 0.78
CA PHE A 21 -9.09 3.73 -0.15
C PHE A 21 -7.72 3.85 0.53
N ILE A 22 -7.64 4.54 1.67
CA ILE A 22 -6.40 4.67 2.45
C ILE A 22 -5.90 3.30 2.94
N LEU A 23 -6.80 2.43 3.41
CA LEU A 23 -6.45 1.05 3.81
C LEU A 23 -5.90 0.23 2.64
N SER A 24 -6.44 0.43 1.43
CA SER A 24 -5.96 -0.26 0.22
C SER A 24 -4.53 0.18 -0.13
N LEU A 25 -4.25 1.48 -0.06
CA LEU A 25 -2.89 2.02 -0.25
C LEU A 25 -1.92 1.55 0.84
N ALA A 26 -2.37 1.52 2.09
CA ALA A 26 -1.58 1.03 3.21
C ALA A 26 -1.20 -0.45 3.04
N SER A 27 -2.14 -1.28 2.58
CA SER A 27 -1.89 -2.68 2.25
C SER A 27 -0.82 -2.82 1.18
N SER A 28 -0.88 -2.02 0.10
CA SER A 28 0.17 -2.00 -0.92
C SER A 28 1.54 -1.60 -0.36
N ALA A 29 1.58 -0.60 0.53
CA ALA A 29 2.83 -0.21 1.20
C ALA A 29 3.38 -1.34 2.08
N LEU A 30 2.53 -2.07 2.79
CA LEU A 30 2.93 -3.23 3.60
C LEU A 30 3.47 -4.39 2.76
N VAL A 31 2.89 -4.65 1.59
CA VAL A 31 3.43 -5.62 0.63
C VAL A 31 4.81 -5.18 0.16
N HIS A 32 4.99 -3.90 -0.21
CA HIS A 32 6.31 -3.38 -0.60
C HIS A 32 7.33 -3.38 0.55
N LEU A 33 6.89 -3.32 1.81
CA LEU A 33 7.76 -3.48 2.99
C LEU A 33 8.09 -4.95 3.31
N GLY A 34 7.51 -5.91 2.58
CA GLY A 34 7.66 -7.34 2.85
C GLY A 34 6.98 -7.81 4.12
N GLU A 35 5.99 -7.06 4.63
CA GLU A 35 5.23 -7.41 5.85
C GLU A 35 4.07 -8.36 5.53
N VAL A 36 3.58 -8.32 4.29
CA VAL A 36 2.48 -9.13 3.78
C VAL A 36 2.91 -9.72 2.43
N PRO A 37 2.59 -10.99 2.12
CA PRO A 37 2.89 -11.55 0.80
C PRO A 37 2.10 -10.83 -0.29
N ASN A 38 2.69 -10.70 -1.48
CA ASN A 38 1.98 -10.19 -2.64
C ASN A 38 0.83 -11.15 -2.99
N PRO A 39 -0.44 -10.67 -3.10
CA PRO A 39 -1.58 -11.53 -3.39
C PRO A 39 -1.55 -12.16 -4.79
N GLU A 40 -0.84 -11.57 -5.75
CA GLU A 40 -0.74 -12.08 -7.12
C GLU A 40 0.32 -13.18 -7.25
N THR A 41 1.47 -13.00 -6.61
CA THR A 41 2.62 -13.92 -6.74
C THR A 41 2.79 -14.86 -5.55
N GLY A 42 2.11 -14.59 -4.43
CA GLY A 42 2.31 -15.28 -3.15
C GLY A 42 3.67 -15.06 -2.50
N SER A 43 4.54 -14.24 -3.11
CA SER A 43 5.92 -14.05 -2.69
C SER A 43 6.04 -12.85 -1.75
N MET A 44 6.87 -12.98 -0.71
CA MET A 44 7.29 -11.85 0.11
C MET A 44 8.51 -11.19 -0.53
N GLU A 45 8.29 -10.06 -1.19
CA GLU A 45 9.35 -9.27 -1.80
C GLU A 45 9.40 -7.90 -1.11
N THR A 46 10.61 -7.45 -0.74
CA THR A 46 10.79 -6.15 -0.09
C THR A 46 11.36 -5.16 -1.10
N SER A 47 10.60 -4.12 -1.43
CA SER A 47 11.01 -3.02 -2.28
C SER A 47 10.89 -1.70 -1.51
N LEU A 48 11.99 -1.31 -0.84
CA LEU A 48 12.06 -0.05 -0.10
C LEU A 48 11.73 1.19 -0.95
N PRO A 49 12.18 1.31 -2.21
CA PRO A 49 11.81 2.46 -3.06
C PRO A 49 10.30 2.55 -3.30
N MET A 50 9.64 1.40 -3.53
CA MET A 50 8.19 1.35 -3.73
C MET A 50 7.43 1.61 -2.44
N ALA A 51 7.90 1.07 -1.31
CA ALA A 51 7.33 1.37 0.00
C ALA A 51 7.40 2.87 0.32
N LYS A 52 8.56 3.50 0.07
CA LYS A 52 8.72 4.95 0.24
C LYS A 52 7.76 5.72 -0.65
N HIS A 53 7.65 5.34 -1.92
CA HIS A 53 6.72 6.00 -2.84
C HIS A 53 5.27 5.93 -2.35
N SER A 54 4.81 4.76 -1.88
CA SER A 54 3.48 4.60 -1.30
C SER A 54 3.27 5.49 -0.06
N ILE A 55 4.28 5.59 0.82
CA ILE A 55 4.25 6.49 2.00
C ILE A 55 4.17 7.96 1.56
N ASP A 56 4.98 8.37 0.57
CA ASP A 56 4.97 9.74 0.04
C ASP A 56 3.61 10.10 -0.57
N VAL A 57 2.92 9.13 -1.22
CA VAL A 57 1.55 9.34 -1.73
C VAL A 57 0.56 9.54 -0.58
N LEU A 58 0.62 8.71 0.46
CA LEU A 58 -0.24 8.86 1.65
C LEU A 58 0.01 10.20 2.37
N GLU A 59 1.27 10.64 2.44
CA GLU A 59 1.65 11.94 2.99
C GLU A 59 1.08 13.09 2.16
N MET A 60 1.23 13.03 0.84
CA MET A 60 0.67 14.01 -0.07
C MET A 60 -0.87 14.09 0.09
N LEU A 61 -1.54 12.94 0.19
CA LEU A 61 -2.98 12.88 0.44
C LEU A 61 -3.34 13.55 1.75
N HIS A 62 -2.64 13.23 2.84
CA HIS A 62 -2.86 13.86 4.15
C HIS A 62 -2.78 15.39 4.06
N MET A 63 -1.75 15.92 3.41
CA MET A 63 -1.59 17.37 3.22
C MET A 63 -2.70 17.98 2.35
N LYS A 64 -3.12 17.30 1.28
CA LYS A 64 -4.14 17.79 0.34
C LYS A 64 -5.56 17.70 0.89
N THR A 65 -5.84 16.72 1.74
CA THR A 65 -7.19 16.46 2.26
C THR A 65 -7.41 16.93 3.68
N GLN A 66 -6.40 17.45 4.39
CA GLN A 66 -6.48 17.83 5.81
C GLN A 66 -7.70 18.69 6.22
N ASN A 67 -8.25 19.51 5.31
CA ASN A 67 -9.38 20.40 5.59
C ASN A 67 -10.74 19.84 5.13
N CYS A 68 -10.74 18.63 4.57
CA CYS A 68 -11.92 17.89 4.12
C CYS A 68 -12.18 16.63 4.94
N LEU A 69 -11.23 16.21 5.79
CA LEU A 69 -11.34 14.99 6.61
C LEU A 69 -12.10 15.24 7.90
N ASP A 70 -12.93 14.27 8.26
CA ASP A 70 -13.46 14.17 9.62
C ASP A 70 -12.39 13.69 10.62
N ASP A 71 -12.72 13.72 11.92
CA ASP A 71 -11.79 13.35 12.98
C ASP A 71 -11.37 11.87 12.94
N GLN A 72 -12.23 10.98 12.46
CA GLN A 72 -11.94 9.54 12.34
C GLN A 72 -11.00 9.29 11.16
N GLU A 73 -11.29 9.87 10.00
CA GLU A 73 -10.48 9.76 8.79
C GLU A 73 -9.08 10.35 8.99
N ARG A 74 -9.00 11.51 9.66
CA ARG A 74 -7.72 12.13 10.01
C ARG A 74 -6.88 11.22 10.90
N LYS A 75 -7.46 10.72 11.99
CA LYS A 75 -6.76 9.81 12.93
C LYS A 75 -6.33 8.52 12.24
N LEU A 76 -7.18 7.96 11.37
CA LEU A 76 -6.87 6.77 10.60
C LEU A 76 -5.61 7.00 9.73
N LEU A 77 -5.60 8.09 8.96
CA LEU A 77 -4.50 8.40 8.06
C LEU A 77 -3.20 8.72 8.82
N GLU A 78 -3.28 9.47 9.92
CA GLU A 78 -2.13 9.75 10.79
C GLU A 78 -1.55 8.47 11.40
N SER A 79 -2.40 7.56 11.90
CA SER A 79 -1.99 6.28 12.48
C SER A 79 -1.28 5.41 11.44
N ILE A 80 -1.85 5.29 10.24
CA ILE A 80 -1.27 4.51 9.15
C ILE A 80 0.08 5.09 8.71
N LEU A 81 0.16 6.41 8.54
CA LEU A 81 1.43 7.08 8.19
C LEU A 81 2.50 6.84 9.24
N PHE A 82 2.15 6.92 10.53
CA PHE A 82 3.08 6.65 11.61
C PHE A 82 3.60 5.21 11.57
N GLU A 83 2.71 4.22 11.47
CA GLU A 83 3.07 2.80 11.41
C GLU A 83 3.97 2.48 10.22
N LEU A 84 3.61 2.96 9.03
CA LEU A 84 4.37 2.70 7.81
C LEU A 84 5.76 3.34 7.85
N ARG A 85 5.88 4.58 8.35
CA ARG A 85 7.18 5.25 8.53
C ARG A 85 8.07 4.50 9.51
N MET A 86 7.52 4.06 10.65
CA MET A 86 8.27 3.29 11.63
C MET A 86 8.79 1.98 11.03
N LYS A 87 7.94 1.23 10.33
CA LYS A 87 8.33 0.00 9.63
C LYS A 87 9.39 0.28 8.56
N PHE A 88 9.24 1.35 7.78
CA PHE A 88 10.21 1.76 6.78
C PHE A 88 11.59 2.06 7.40
N VAL A 89 11.65 2.83 8.49
CA VAL A 89 12.90 3.14 9.19
C VAL A 89 13.57 1.88 9.74
N MET A 90 12.78 0.96 10.33
CA MET A 90 13.29 -0.32 10.82
C MET A 90 13.89 -1.17 9.70
N LYS A 91 13.32 -1.12 8.49
CA LYS A 91 13.81 -1.88 7.33
C LYS A 91 14.98 -1.21 6.59
N CYS A 92 15.01 0.13 6.50
CA CYS A 92 16.04 0.88 5.78
C CYS A 92 17.41 0.85 6.50
N GLY A 93 17.43 0.74 7.84
CA GLY A 93 18.67 0.65 8.61
C GLY A 93 19.62 1.86 8.44
N PRO A 94 20.78 1.88 9.12
CA PRO A 94 21.72 3.02 9.10
C PRO A 94 22.59 3.13 7.83
N ASN A 95 22.61 2.10 6.96
CA ASN A 95 23.43 2.06 5.74
C ASN A 95 22.54 1.86 4.50
N CYS A 96 21.55 2.74 4.33
CA CYS A 96 20.54 2.59 3.28
C CYS A 96 21.17 2.91 1.90
N GLU A 97 21.76 1.90 1.24
CA GLU A 97 22.14 1.93 -0.18
C GLU A 97 20.89 1.87 -1.06
N CYS A 98 20.12 2.96 -1.07
CA CYS A 98 18.96 3.09 -1.95
C CYS A 98 19.39 3.55 -3.34
N LEU A 99 19.93 2.67 -4.18
CA LEU A 99 19.97 2.92 -5.63
C LEU A 99 19.84 1.64 -6.47
N SER A 100 18.80 1.66 -7.30
CA SER A 100 18.66 0.95 -8.57
C SER A 100 18.48 -0.57 -8.54
N GLY A 101 17.20 -0.95 -8.62
CA GLY A 101 16.68 -1.74 -9.75
C GLY A 101 17.41 -3.03 -10.07
N LYS A 102 16.88 -4.13 -9.53
CA LYS A 102 16.88 -5.48 -10.12
C LYS A 102 16.00 -6.32 -9.22
N ASP A 103 14.73 -6.49 -9.59
CA ASP A 103 13.94 -7.71 -9.33
C ASP A 103 12.60 -7.58 -10.07
N GLN A 104 12.70 -7.51 -11.40
CA GLN A 104 11.63 -8.04 -12.25
C GLN A 104 12.21 -9.30 -12.87
N LYS A 105 11.89 -10.45 -12.28
CA LYS A 105 11.93 -11.71 -13.02
C LYS A 105 10.69 -12.54 -12.70
N PRO A 106 9.72 -12.60 -13.62
CA PRO A 106 8.70 -13.65 -13.55
C PRO A 106 9.36 -14.98 -13.96
N ALA A 107 9.00 -16.04 -13.23
CA ALA A 107 9.22 -17.43 -13.63
C ALA A 107 8.08 -17.90 -14.52
#